data_AF-R6E278-F1
#
_entry.id   AF-R6E278-F1
#
_cell.length_a   1.000
_cell.length_b   1.000
_cell.length_c   1.000
_cell.angle_alpha   90.00
_cell.angle_beta   90.00
_cell.angle_gamma   90.00
#
_symmetry.space_group_name_H-M   'P 1'
#
loop_
_entity.id
_entity.type
_entity.pdbx_description
1 polymer ?
#
loop_
_entity_poly.entity_id
_entity_poly.type
_entity_poly.pdbx_seq_one_letter_code
_entity_poly.pdbx_strand_id
1 'polypeptide(L)'
;MFIQGENILNTTKEEIENYLTDIKNAIQNNQYRIERNSRRQDNLNLFVDYVIDEEKAKEILLDLAVDDFSAILKNGHVGYEHERLYVFGKDVELLERVGDANKEVSLYIKFNKLDNLQCFFLKRRMS
;
A
#
# COMPACT_ATOMS: atom_id res chain seq x y z
N MET A 1 15.88 -2.39 -11.62
CA MET A 1 15.07 -2.05 -12.81
C MET A 1 13.73 -1.52 -12.31
N PHE A 2 13.57 -0.20 -12.29
CA PHE A 2 12.35 0.45 -11.81
C PHE A 2 11.27 0.31 -12.88
N ILE A 3 10.14 -0.31 -12.55
CA ILE A 3 8.99 -0.36 -13.46
C ILE A 3 8.49 1.07 -13.62
N GLN A 4 8.67 1.63 -14.81
CA GLN A 4 7.99 2.85 -15.27
C GLN A 4 6.50 2.53 -15.36
N GLY A 5 5.73 2.93 -14.35
CA GLY A 5 4.30 3.13 -14.53
C GLY A 5 4.11 4.55 -15.05
N GLU A 6 3.50 4.71 -16.22
CA GLU A 6 2.99 6.02 -16.64
C GLU A 6 1.95 6.49 -15.61
N ASN A 7 2.03 7.75 -15.19
CA ASN A 7 1.00 8.38 -14.37
C ASN A 7 -0.16 8.79 -15.29
N ILE A 8 -1.37 8.28 -15.03
CA ILE A 8 -2.39 8.16 -16.08
C ILE A 8 -3.49 9.20 -15.98
N LEU A 9 -3.74 9.81 -14.82
CA LEU A 9 -5.00 10.52 -14.59
C LEU A 9 -4.84 11.80 -13.78
N ASN A 10 -5.45 12.88 -14.29
CA ASN A 10 -5.95 13.97 -13.47
C ASN A 10 -7.17 13.44 -12.70
N THR A 11 -6.94 12.93 -11.51
CA THR A 11 -8.01 12.53 -10.60
C THR A 11 -8.23 13.63 -9.57
N THR A 12 -9.49 13.84 -9.18
CA THR A 12 -9.84 14.89 -8.22
C THR A 12 -9.59 14.42 -6.78
N LYS A 13 -9.45 15.39 -5.86
CA LYS A 13 -9.36 15.10 -4.43
C LYS A 13 -10.56 14.27 -3.94
N GLU A 14 -11.77 14.62 -4.39
CA GLU A 14 -13.02 13.93 -4.07
C GLU A 14 -13.05 12.48 -4.58
N GLU A 15 -12.52 12.21 -5.77
CA GLU A 15 -12.40 10.84 -6.29
C GLU A 15 -11.48 9.98 -5.42
N ILE A 16 -10.37 10.55 -4.92
CA ILE A 16 -9.47 9.85 -3.98
C ILE A 16 -10.13 9.66 -2.62
N GLU A 17 -10.89 10.64 -2.12
CA GLU A 17 -11.66 10.52 -0.88
C GLU A 17 -12.67 9.38 -0.93
N ASN A 18 -13.44 9.32 -2.02
CA ASN A 18 -14.41 8.25 -2.25
C ASN A 18 -13.70 6.90 -2.38
N TYR A 19 -12.58 6.84 -3.11
CA TYR A 19 -11.79 5.61 -3.24
C TYR A 19 -11.21 5.13 -1.91
N LEU A 20 -10.68 6.02 -1.07
CA LEU A 20 -10.22 5.68 0.28
C LEU A 20 -11.37 5.21 1.17
N THR A 21 -12.56 5.81 1.04
CA THR A 21 -13.75 5.38 1.78
C THR A 21 -14.13 3.95 1.42
N ASP A 22 -14.19 3.62 0.13
CA ASP A 22 -14.38 2.25 -0.36
C ASP A 22 -13.34 1.30 0.22
N ILE A 23 -12.06 1.72 0.22
CA ILE A 23 -10.97 0.90 0.74
C ILE A 23 -11.19 0.59 2.21
N LYS A 24 -11.41 1.64 3.01
CA LYS A 24 -11.54 1.52 4.47
C LYS A 24 -12.74 0.65 4.84
N ASN A 25 -13.85 0.77 4.11
CA ASN A 25 -15.02 -0.11 4.27
C ASN A 25 -14.67 -1.58 4.01
N ALA A 26 -13.98 -1.89 2.92
CA ALA A 26 -13.57 -3.27 2.65
C ALA A 26 -12.54 -3.80 3.67
N ILE A 27 -11.63 -2.96 4.19
CA ILE A 27 -10.71 -3.35 5.27
C ILE A 27 -11.46 -3.68 6.57
N GLN A 28 -12.43 -2.84 6.94
CA GLN A 28 -13.26 -3.05 8.12
C GLN A 28 -14.07 -4.36 8.03
N ASN A 29 -14.54 -4.70 6.82
CA ASN A 29 -15.23 -5.95 6.53
C ASN A 29 -14.29 -7.16 6.30
N ASN A 30 -12.98 -7.00 6.53
CA ASN A 30 -11.94 -8.02 6.28
C ASN A 30 -11.94 -8.55 4.82
N GLN A 31 -12.39 -7.74 3.86
CA GLN A 31 -12.39 -8.02 2.42
C GLN A 31 -11.09 -7.50 1.78
N TYR A 32 -9.96 -7.91 2.34
CA TYR A 32 -8.65 -7.52 1.85
C TYR A 32 -7.59 -8.59 2.07
N ARG A 33 -6.46 -8.44 1.38
CA ARG A 33 -5.29 -9.28 1.56
C ARG A 33 -4.02 -8.46 1.41
N ILE A 34 -3.08 -8.66 2.34
CA ILE A 34 -1.72 -8.14 2.21
C ILE A 34 -0.88 -9.16 1.45
N GLU A 35 -0.35 -8.76 0.31
CA GLU A 35 0.46 -9.61 -0.55
C GLU A 35 1.87 -9.79 0.01
N ARG A 36 2.11 -10.95 0.62
CA ARG A 36 3.39 -11.39 1.23
C ARG A 36 4.02 -12.58 0.49
N ASN A 37 3.99 -12.60 -0.84
CA ASN A 37 4.58 -13.69 -1.60
C ASN A 37 6.12 -13.57 -1.74
N SER A 38 6.80 -14.69 -1.96
CA SER A 38 8.27 -14.76 -2.07
C SER A 38 8.87 -13.96 -3.22
N ARG A 39 8.07 -13.55 -4.22
CA ARG A 39 8.50 -12.64 -5.28
C ARG A 39 8.54 -11.17 -4.82
N ARG A 40 8.12 -10.89 -3.58
CA ARG A 40 8.06 -9.55 -2.97
C ARG A 40 8.85 -9.50 -1.67
N GLN A 41 10.15 -9.77 -1.79
CA GLN A 41 11.07 -9.77 -0.65
C GLN A 41 11.05 -8.44 0.11
N ASP A 42 10.94 -7.29 -0.56
CA ASP A 42 10.81 -5.99 0.10
C ASP A 42 9.60 -5.91 1.03
N ASN A 43 8.46 -6.49 0.62
CA ASN A 43 7.26 -6.52 1.45
C ASN A 43 7.51 -7.40 2.68
N LEU A 44 8.16 -8.56 2.50
CA LEU A 44 8.50 -9.46 3.59
C LEU A 44 9.48 -8.82 4.58
N ASN A 45 10.49 -8.13 4.07
CA ASN A 45 11.52 -7.47 4.90
C ASN A 45 10.90 -6.46 5.86
N LEU A 46 9.86 -5.73 5.45
CA LEU A 46 9.16 -4.81 6.36
C LEU A 46 8.61 -5.52 7.61
N PHE A 47 8.02 -6.71 7.46
CA PHE A 47 7.49 -7.50 8.58
C PHE A 47 8.59 -8.19 9.39
N VAL A 48 9.76 -8.43 8.79
CA VAL A 48 10.94 -9.00 9.46
C VAL A 48 11.67 -7.94 10.27
N ASP A 49 11.91 -6.77 9.70
CA ASP A 49 12.75 -5.71 10.28
C ASP A 49 12.01 -4.96 11.39
N TYR A 50 10.68 -4.88 11.33
CA TYR A 50 9.85 -4.13 12.26
C TYR A 50 8.77 -4.99 12.92
N VAL A 51 8.32 -4.57 14.09
CA VAL A 51 7.17 -5.15 14.81
C VAL A 51 5.88 -4.66 14.13
N ILE A 52 5.60 -5.22 12.96
CA ILE A 52 4.34 -5.05 12.23
C ILE A 52 3.69 -6.41 12.16
N ASP A 53 2.51 -6.55 12.76
CA ASP A 53 1.62 -7.69 12.53
C ASP A 53 0.46 -7.28 11.59
N GLU A 54 -0.53 -8.15 11.43
CA GLU A 54 -1.69 -7.83 10.59
C GLU A 54 -2.54 -6.70 11.15
N GLU A 55 -2.63 -6.57 12.48
CA GLU A 55 -3.40 -5.51 13.13
C GLU A 55 -2.72 -4.16 12.91
N LYS A 56 -1.40 -4.06 13.12
CA LYS A 56 -0.66 -2.83 12.88
C LYS A 56 -0.69 -2.43 11.40
N ALA A 57 -0.58 -3.39 10.49
CA ALA A 57 -0.73 -3.11 9.07
C ALA A 57 -2.16 -2.61 8.74
N LYS A 58 -3.19 -3.18 9.38
CA LYS A 58 -4.58 -2.72 9.24
C LYS A 58 -4.76 -1.28 9.74
N GLU A 59 -4.18 -0.92 10.89
CA GLU A 59 -4.19 0.45 11.42
C GLU A 59 -3.59 1.43 10.41
N ILE A 60 -2.40 1.13 9.88
CA ILE A 60 -1.69 1.98 8.91
C ILE A 60 -2.56 2.21 7.66
N LEU A 61 -3.22 1.16 7.17
CA LEU A 61 -4.08 1.26 5.99
C LEU A 61 -5.37 2.06 6.27
N LEU A 62 -5.94 1.95 7.47
CA LEU A 62 -7.11 2.74 7.88
C LEU A 62 -6.77 4.21 8.13
N ASP A 63 -5.53 4.50 8.50
CA ASP A 63 -5.00 5.85 8.75
C ASP A 63 -4.56 6.59 7.46
N LEU A 64 -4.69 5.97 6.28
CA LEU A 64 -4.38 6.67 5.03
C LEU A 64 -5.32 7.86 4.81
N ALA A 65 -4.70 8.99 4.49
CA ALA A 65 -5.36 10.24 4.13
C ALA A 65 -5.21 10.51 2.63
N VAL A 66 -6.00 11.46 2.14
CA VAL A 66 -5.96 11.87 0.73
C VAL A 66 -4.61 12.48 0.38
N ASP A 67 -3.99 13.17 1.33
CA ASP A 67 -2.69 13.81 1.14
C ASP A 67 -1.55 12.78 1.03
N ASP A 68 -1.78 11.53 1.45
CA ASP A 68 -0.84 10.41 1.25
C ASP A 68 -0.85 9.91 -0.21
N PHE A 69 -1.84 10.32 -1.03
CA PHE A 69 -1.96 9.87 -2.42
C PHE A 69 -0.83 10.42 -3.30
N SER A 70 -0.24 9.54 -4.11
CA SER A 70 0.88 9.88 -4.98
C SER A 70 0.52 9.81 -6.47
N ALA A 71 -0.06 8.68 -6.91
CA ALA A 71 -0.31 8.45 -8.34
C ALA A 71 -1.26 7.27 -8.59
N ILE A 72 -1.82 7.22 -9.80
CA ILE A 72 -2.43 6.02 -10.37
C ILE A 72 -1.50 5.49 -11.47
N LEU A 73 -1.11 4.23 -11.37
CA LEU A 73 -0.25 3.55 -12.33
C LEU A 73 -1.04 2.45 -13.07
N LYS A 74 -0.69 2.20 -14.33
CA LYS A 74 -1.12 1.00 -15.06
C LYS A 74 -0.42 -0.19 -14.46
N ASN A 75 -1.11 -1.31 -14.35
CA ASN A 75 -0.42 -2.55 -14.11
C ASN A 75 0.35 -2.97 -15.37
N GLY A 76 1.69 -3.05 -15.26
CA GLY A 76 2.57 -3.44 -16.37
C GLY A 76 2.71 -4.97 -16.54
N HIS A 77 2.00 -5.77 -15.74
CA HIS A 77 2.01 -7.22 -15.89
C HIS A 77 1.09 -7.67 -17.03
N VAL A 78 1.64 -8.50 -17.92
CA VAL A 78 0.90 -9.08 -19.04
C VAL A 78 -0.33 -9.84 -18.53
N GLY A 79 -1.50 -9.52 -19.08
CA GLY A 79 -2.81 -10.07 -18.67
C GLY A 79 -3.54 -9.27 -17.59
N TYR A 80 -2.93 -8.21 -17.06
CA TYR A 80 -3.50 -7.36 -16.01
C TYR A 80 -3.55 -5.88 -16.41
N GLU A 81 -3.38 -5.55 -17.68
CA GLU A 81 -3.21 -4.19 -18.20
C GLU A 81 -4.43 -3.29 -17.98
N HIS A 82 -5.58 -3.90 -17.71
CA HIS A 82 -6.84 -3.23 -17.35
C HIS A 82 -6.87 -2.77 -15.89
N GLU A 83 -5.99 -3.30 -15.04
CA GLU A 83 -5.91 -2.95 -13.63
C GLU A 83 -5.22 -1.59 -13.42
N ARG A 84 -5.74 -0.84 -12.44
CA ARG A 84 -5.17 0.42 -11.98
C ARG A 84 -4.62 0.25 -10.57
N LEU A 85 -3.39 0.70 -10.39
CA LEU A 85 -2.69 0.65 -9.11
C LEU A 85 -2.68 2.04 -8.49
N TYR A 86 -3.40 2.22 -7.38
CA TYR A 86 -3.34 3.47 -6.62
C TYR A 86 -2.17 3.41 -5.66
N VAL A 87 -1.38 4.46 -5.65
CA VAL A 87 -0.12 4.54 -4.91
C VAL A 87 -0.23 5.60 -3.83
N PHE A 88 0.14 5.22 -2.61
CA PHE A 88 0.20 6.10 -1.47
C PHE A 88 1.59 6.04 -0.83
N GLY A 89 2.06 7.18 -0.34
CA GLY A 89 3.26 7.31 0.46
C GLY A 89 2.87 7.75 1.86
N LYS A 90 3.29 7.04 2.90
CA LYS A 90 2.96 7.38 4.28
C LYS A 90 4.16 7.17 5.19
N ASP A 91 4.51 8.18 5.96
CA ASP A 91 5.51 8.07 7.02
C ASP A 91 4.85 7.54 8.30
N VAL A 92 5.44 6.52 8.91
CA VAL A 92 4.93 5.90 10.13
C VAL A 92 6.06 5.66 11.11
N GLU A 93 5.75 5.73 12.40
CA GLU A 93 6.67 5.30 13.46
C GLU A 93 6.51 3.79 13.70
N LEU A 94 7.60 3.05 13.58
CA LEU A 94 7.64 1.59 13.74
C LEU A 94 8.77 1.18 14.68
N LEU A 95 8.47 0.23 15.57
CA LEU A 95 9.46 -0.39 16.43
C LEU A 95 10.30 -1.38 15.64
N GLU A 96 11.62 -1.24 15.67
CA GLU A 96 12.54 -2.23 15.13
C GLU A 96 12.39 -3.55 15.88
N ARG A 97 12.25 -4.66 15.14
CA ARG A 97 12.18 -6.00 15.73
C ARG A 97 13.52 -6.39 16.36
N VAL A 98 14.61 -5.85 15.83
CA VAL A 98 15.96 -5.99 16.35
C VAL A 98 16.48 -4.60 16.71
N GLY A 99 16.58 -4.30 18.00
CA GLY A 99 17.17 -3.04 18.48
C GLY A 99 16.26 -2.17 19.34
N ASP A 100 15.00 -2.57 19.58
CA ASP A 100 14.03 -1.92 20.48
C ASP A 100 13.87 -0.39 20.31
N ALA A 101 14.21 0.12 19.13
CA ALA A 101 14.12 1.55 18.80
C ALA A 101 12.94 1.81 17.87
N ASN A 102 12.19 2.87 18.15
CA ASN A 102 11.25 3.41 17.18
C ASN A 102 11.99 4.14 16.06
N LYS A 103 11.55 3.93 14.83
CA LYS A 103 12.04 4.64 13.65
C LYS A 103 10.90 5.16 12.81
N GLU A 104 11.10 6.34 12.26
CA GLU A 104 10.28 6.85 11.18
C GLU A 104 10.61 6.10 9.89
N VAL A 105 9.59 5.50 9.29
CA VAL A 105 9.71 4.67 8.10
C VAL A 105 8.71 5.17 7.06
N SER A 106 9.24 5.62 5.93
CA SER A 106 8.43 5.92 4.75
C SER A 106 7.96 4.63 4.09
N LEU A 107 6.65 4.45 4.03
CA LEU A 107 6.00 3.33 3.37
C LEU A 107 5.57 3.72 1.96
N TYR A 108 5.72 2.76 1.06
CA TYR A 108 5.19 2.79 -0.29
C TYR A 108 4.09 1.73 -0.38
N ILE A 109 2.85 2.21 -0.53
CA ILE A 109 1.64 1.39 -0.48
C ILE A 109 1.00 1.38 -1.85
N LYS A 110 0.72 0.19 -2.38
CA LYS A 110 -0.07 0.04 -3.61
C LYS A 110 -1.36 -0.73 -3.37
N PHE A 111 -2.41 -0.22 -3.97
CA PHE A 111 -3.74 -0.80 -3.98
C PHE A 111 -4.04 -1.33 -5.37
N ASN A 112 -4.48 -2.58 -5.43
CA ASN A 112 -5.12 -3.12 -6.61
C ASN A 112 -6.59 -3.37 -6.30
N LYS A 113 -7.50 -2.69 -7.02
CA LYS A 113 -8.94 -2.91 -6.89
C LYS A 113 -9.30 -4.09 -7.78
N LEU A 114 -9.46 -5.27 -7.18
CA LEU A 114 -10.09 -6.42 -7.82
C LEU A 114 -11.58 -6.39 -7.51
N ASP A 115 -12.40 -7.00 -8.37
CA ASP A 115 -13.87 -6.92 -8.29
C ASP A 115 -14.45 -7.28 -6.91
N ASN A 116 -13.80 -8.19 -6.15
CA ASN A 116 -14.29 -8.69 -4.87
C ASN A 116 -13.28 -8.69 -3.70
N LEU A 117 -12.02 -8.26 -3.93
CA LEU A 117 -10.98 -8.28 -2.91
C LEU A 117 -9.97 -7.16 -3.14
N GLN A 118 -9.57 -6.48 -2.07
CA GLN A 118 -8.50 -5.50 -2.18
C GLN A 118 -7.15 -6.11 -1.85
N CYS A 119 -6.22 -6.02 -2.79
CA CYS A 119 -4.86 -6.49 -2.60
C CYS A 119 -3.93 -5.32 -2.27
N PHE A 120 -3.25 -5.41 -1.11
CA PHE A 120 -2.31 -4.40 -0.64
C PHE A 120 -0.88 -4.87 -0.75
N PHE A 121 -0.03 -3.93 -1.16
CA PHE A 121 1.40 -4.13 -1.26
C PHE A 121 2.04 -3.07 -0.39
N LEU A 122 2.57 -3.50 0.75
CA LEU A 122 3.18 -2.64 1.74
C LEU A 122 4.68 -2.92 1.76
N LYS A 123 5.49 -1.90 1.46
CA LYS A 123 6.94 -2.00 1.59
C LYS A 123 7.57 -0.68 1.99
N ARG A 124 8.77 -0.74 2.54
CA ARG A 124 9.59 0.46 2.76
C ARG A 124 9.92 1.13 1.43
N ARG A 125 9.81 2.45 1.39
CA ARG A 125 10.34 3.29 0.31
C ARG A 125 11.86 3.34 0.46
N MET A 126 12.59 2.74 -0.46
CA MET A 126 14.05 2.90 -0.53
C MET A 126 14.36 4.20 -1.27
N SER A 127 15.16 5.06 -0.64
CA SER A 127 15.69 6.31 -1.19
C SER A 127 16.60 6.06 -2.40
#